data_AF-A0A2V6FVU0-F1
#
_entry.id   AF-A0A2V6FVU0-F1
#
_cell.length_a   1.000
_cell.length_b   1.000
_cell.length_c   1.000
_cell.angle_alpha   90.00
_cell.angle_beta   90.00
_cell.angle_gamma   90.00
#
_symmetry.space_group_name_H-M   'P 1'
#
loop_
_entity.id
_entity.type
_entity.pdbx_description
1 polymer ?
#
loop_
_entity_poly.entity_id
_entity_poly.type
_entity_poly.pdbx_seq_one_letter_code
_entity_poly.pdbx_strand_id
1 'polypeptide(L)' 'MKIIVQDPDTSFYFKHPRTWTPNEQEAFDFQDTRAAAEFCRENNLADSRIVVTFEDDRTELRVPVGIIRT' A
#
# COMPACT_ATOMS: atom_id res chain seq x y z
N MET A 1 -12.84 3.84 -2.89
CA MET A 1 -11.89 3.42 -1.84
C MET A 1 -10.79 2.61 -2.51
N LYS A 2 -9.51 2.90 -2.25
CA LYS A 2 -8.39 2.09 -2.75
C LYS A 2 -7.51 1.60 -1.61
N ILE A 3 -6.89 0.45 -1.78
CA ILE A 3 -5.91 -0.11 -0.86
C ILE A 3 -4.60 -0.18 -1.62
N ILE A 4 -3.65 0.66 -1.25
CA ILE A 4 -2.39 0.83 -1.97
C ILE A 4 -1.20 0.61 -1.02
N VAL A 5 -0.04 0.26 -1.59
CA VAL A 5 1.19 0.08 -0.81
C VAL A 5 2.09 1.28 -1.04
N GLN A 6 2.61 1.85 0.04
CA GLN A 6 3.52 3.00 0.05
C GLN A 6 4.87 2.62 0.65
N ASP A 7 5.94 3.06 0.00
CA ASP A 7 7.29 3.06 0.52
C ASP A 7 7.44 4.20 1.55
N PRO A 8 7.80 3.90 2.81
CA PRO A 8 7.79 4.91 3.88
C PRO A 8 8.91 5.96 3.74
N ASP A 9 10.00 5.64 3.04
CA ASP A 9 11.17 6.52 2.92
C ASP A 9 10.98 7.53 1.77
N THR A 10 10.43 7.07 0.65
CA THR A 10 10.22 7.87 -0.57
C THR A 10 8.81 8.42 -0.70
N SER A 11 7.86 7.89 0.07
CA SER A 11 6.42 8.13 -0.07
C SER A 11 5.82 7.74 -1.42
N PHE A 12 6.54 6.96 -2.24
CA PHE A 12 6.04 6.47 -3.51
C PHE A 12 5.11 5.28 -3.31
N TYR A 13 4.22 5.07 -4.27
CA TYR A 13 3.22 4.02 -4.26
C TYR A 13 3.57 2.90 -5.24
N PHE A 14 3.33 1.67 -4.84
CA PHE A 14 3.55 0.51 -5.70
C PHE A 14 2.60 0.56 -6.90
N LYS A 15 3.13 0.44 -8.13
CA LYS A 15 2.34 0.47 -9.37
C LYS A 15 2.28 -0.90 -10.04
N HIS A 16 3.44 -1.53 -10.23
CA HIS A 16 3.60 -2.89 -10.73
C HIS A 16 5.03 -3.36 -10.44
N PRO A 17 5.41 -4.63 -10.68
CA PRO A 17 6.74 -5.13 -10.33
C PRO A 17 7.87 -4.22 -10.80
N ARG A 18 8.82 -3.95 -9.88
CA ARG A 18 9.98 -3.05 -10.06
C ARG A 18 9.64 -1.58 -10.35
N THR A 19 8.38 -1.15 -10.20
CA THR A 19 7.95 0.22 -10.52
C THR A 19 7.11 0.82 -9.40
N TRP A 20 7.55 2.00 -8.96
CA TRP A 20 6.90 2.84 -7.98
C TRP A 20 6.55 4.18 -8.61
N THR A 21 5.50 4.84 -8.14
CA THR A 21 5.01 6.11 -8.68
C THR A 21 4.74 7.10 -7.55
N PRO A 22 5.04 8.40 -7.71
CA PRO A 22 4.62 9.41 -6.74
C PRO A 22 3.11 9.72 -6.82
N ASN A 23 2.42 9.24 -7.86
CA ASN A 23 1.00 9.50 -8.08
C ASN A 23 0.14 8.35 -7.53
N GLU A 24 -0.56 8.58 -6.43
CA GLU A 24 -1.47 7.61 -5.80
C GLU A 24 -2.54 7.07 -6.75
N GLN A 25 -2.98 7.86 -7.74
CA GLN A 25 -4.03 7.45 -8.67
C GLN A 25 -3.56 6.34 -9.62
N GLU A 26 -2.25 6.28 -9.86
CA GLU A 26 -1.59 5.26 -10.65
C GLU A 26 -1.13 4.04 -9.85
N ALA A 27 -1.29 4.07 -8.52
CA ALA A 27 -0.93 2.97 -7.66
C ALA A 27 -1.82 1.74 -7.95
N PHE A 28 -1.22 0.57 -7.73
CA PHE A 28 -1.93 -0.69 -7.80
C PHE A 28 -2.95 -0.76 -6.65
N ASP A 29 -4.21 -0.98 -7.01
CA ASP A 29 -5.29 -1.14 -6.06
C ASP A 29 -5.46 -2.62 -5.69
N PHE A 30 -5.20 -2.93 -4.43
CA PHE A 30 -5.36 -4.27 -3.87
C PHE A 30 -6.82 -4.52 -3.50
N GLN A 31 -7.27 -5.76 -3.67
CA GLN A 31 -8.64 -6.16 -3.36
C GLN A 31 -9.02 -5.88 -1.90
N ASP A 32 -8.11 -6.19 -0.97
CA ASP A 32 -8.28 -6.02 0.47
C ASP A 32 -6.93 -5.87 1.18
N THR A 33 -6.95 -5.48 2.45
CA THR A 33 -5.73 -5.26 3.25
C THR A 33 -4.95 -6.53 3.52
N ARG A 34 -5.60 -7.70 3.51
CA ARG A 34 -4.93 -9.01 3.65
C ARG A 34 -4.12 -9.30 2.39
N ALA A 35 -4.71 -9.14 1.21
CA ALA A 35 -4.01 -9.32 -0.06
C ALA A 35 -2.80 -8.38 -0.19
N ALA A 36 -2.93 -7.11 0.24
CA ALA A 36 -1.81 -6.17 0.26
C ALA A 36 -0.69 -6.60 1.24
N ALA A 37 -1.04 -7.10 2.43
CA ALA A 37 -0.08 -7.56 3.42
C ALA A 37 0.66 -8.83 2.98
N GLU A 38 -0.07 -9.80 2.39
CA GLU A 38 0.50 -11.02 1.83
C GLU A 38 1.47 -10.69 0.69
N PHE A 39 1.06 -9.82 -0.24
CA PHE A 39 1.92 -9.33 -1.30
C PHE A 39 3.21 -8.71 -0.76
N CYS A 40 3.10 -7.86 0.27
CA CYS A 40 4.26 -7.23 0.89
C CYS A 40 5.22 -8.26 1.51
N ARG A 41 4.68 -9.28 2.18
CA ARG A 41 5.47 -10.37 2.77
C ARG A 41 6.18 -11.23 1.72
N GLU A 42 5.50 -11.56 0.63
CA GLU A 42 6.05 -12.39 -0.45
C GLU A 42 7.14 -11.68 -1.26
N ASN A 43 7.09 -10.34 -1.34
CA ASN A 43 8.00 -9.54 -2.15
C ASN A 43 9.11 -8.84 -1.33
N ASN A 44 9.32 -9.24 -0.06
CA ASN A 44 10.29 -8.59 0.84
C ASN A 44 10.07 -7.07 1.02
N LEU A 45 8.80 -6.65 1.02
CA LEU A 45 8.37 -5.27 1.27
C LEU A 45 7.88 -5.12 2.73
N ALA A 46 8.58 -5.75 3.68
CA ALA A 46 8.14 -5.85 5.07
C ALA A 46 8.04 -4.50 5.79
N ASP A 47 8.84 -3.51 5.36
CA ASP A 47 8.82 -2.15 5.88
C ASP A 47 7.82 -1.23 5.17
N SER A 48 7.18 -1.72 4.09
CA SER A 48 6.17 -0.95 3.38
C SER A 48 4.90 -0.76 4.20
N ARG A 49 4.15 0.28 3.86
CA ARG A 49 2.93 0.69 4.54
C ARG A 49 1.72 0.45 3.65
N ILE A 50 0.66 -0.11 4.21
CA ILE A 50 -0.63 -0.17 3.52
C ILE A 50 -1.36 1.15 3.80
N VAL A 51 -1.78 1.82 2.73
CA VAL A 51 -2.54 3.06 2.75
C VAL A 51 -3.93 2.76 2.20
N VAL A 52 -4.96 3.08 2.99
CA VAL A 52 -6.36 3.02 2.54
C VAL A 52 -6.80 4.44 2.20
N THR A 53 -7.14 4.69 0.94
CA THR A 53 -7.65 5.99 0.48
C THR A 53 -9.15 5.91 0.21
N PHE A 54 -9.89 6.95 0.59
CA PHE A 54 -11.32 7.09 0.32
C PHE A 54 -11.53 8.18 -0.73
N GLU A 55 -12.54 8.01 -1.59
CA GLU A 55 -12.81 8.95 -2.70
C GLU A 55 -13.35 10.29 -2.21
N ASP A 56 -13.85 10.37 -0.98
CA ASP A 56 -14.23 11.61 -0.32
C ASP A 56 -13.18 12.01 0.75
N ASP A 57 -12.60 13.18 0.54
CA ASP A 57 -11.71 13.97 1.40
C ASP A 57 -11.06 13.30 2.64
N ARG A 58 -9.76 13.00 2.48
CA ARG A 58 -8.67 13.16 3.47
C ARG A 58 -8.63 12.24 4.71
N THR A 59 -9.25 11.08 4.67
CA THR A 59 -8.99 10.07 5.72
C THR A 59 -8.06 8.98 5.19
N GLU A 60 -6.75 9.20 5.25
CA GLU A 60 -5.77 8.13 4.97
C GLU A 60 -5.56 7.28 6.23
N LEU A 61 -5.90 5.99 6.19
CA LEU A 61 -5.49 5.05 7.24
C LEU A 61 -4.15 4.42 6.85
N ARG A 62 -3.14 4.62 7.69
CA ARG A 62 -1.77 4.10 7.51
C ARG A 62 -1.54 2.93 8.45
N VAL A 63 -1.51 1.71 7.91
CA VAL A 63 -1.33 0.49 8.70
C VAL A 63 0.06 -0.11 8.42
N PRO A 64 0.93 -0.26 9.43
CA PRO A 64 2.18 -1.01 9.30
C PRO A 64 1.89 -2.50 9.02
N VAL A 65 2.57 -3.08 8.03
CA VAL A 65 2.37 -4.47 7.63
C VAL A 65 2.59 -5.44 8.80
N GLY A 66 3.57 -5.18 9.67
CA GLY A 66 3.88 -6.03 10.83
C GLY A 66 2.78 -6.15 11.90
N ILE A 67 1.72 -5.33 11.85
CA ILE A 67 0.61 -5.37 12.82
C ILE A 67 -0.51 -6.31 12.34
N ILE A 68 -0.62 -6.57 11.03
CA ILE A 68 -1.66 -7.43 10.46
C ILE A 68 -1.28 -8.89 10.70
N ARG A 69 -1.90 -9.51 11.72
CA ARG A 69 -1.80 -10.95 11.95
C ARG A 69 -2.82 -11.67 11.07
N THR A 70 -2.34 -12.30 10.00
CA THR A 70 -3.11 -13.23 9.17
C THR A 70 -3.08 -14.64 9.74
#